data_AF-A0A9P6J5Y8-F1
#
_entry.id   AF-A0A9P6J5Y8-F1
#
_cell.length_a   1.000
_cell.length_b   1.000
_cell.length_c   1.000
_cell.angle_alpha   90.00
_cell.angle_beta   90.00
_cell.angle_gamma   90.00
#
_symmetry.space_group_name_H-M   'P 1'
#
loop_
_entity.id
_entity.type
_entity.pdbx_description
1 polymer ?
#
loop_
_entity_poly.entity_id
_entity_poly.type
_entity_poly.pdbx_seq_one_letter_code
_entity_poly.pdbx_strand_id
1 'polypeptide(L)'
;MTQLDKAKARLRLAQILFEETESVERCEDELNRAITTVDAIQGSMALDIQLRLYDLQIQLFIESKQFRLAKNTLKIALAEAANQPSFISIKWMSFSQVYCLTYLLSGICSKADMTQPMKAQLFLIEGIKVVDREFSVNDHASATINVRRNQRWFSLLMMSMLLHLADVFLLKLELISVEETLLKATYWSKVCGMWDVFKWRISLSIGMTMHLAGRLEKALDWYGLCLNHSERAQQDQEGFDAKTLAIINTALIYCGERYYDLGKVGDLASR
;
A
#
# COMPACT_ATOMS: atom_id res chain seq x y z
N MET A 1 -31.06 13.00 29.70
CA MET A 1 -29.89 12.43 28.99
C MET A 1 -28.95 11.84 30.02
N THR A 2 -28.75 10.52 30.01
CA THR A 2 -27.90 9.82 30.98
C THR A 2 -26.42 10.18 30.76
N GLN A 3 -25.55 9.91 31.74
CA GLN A 3 -24.10 10.07 31.55
C GLN A 3 -23.57 9.18 30.41
N LEU A 4 -24.17 7.99 30.24
CA LEU A 4 -23.89 7.09 29.13
C LEU A 4 -24.24 7.72 27.77
N ASP A 5 -25.41 8.38 27.66
CA ASP A 5 -25.81 9.07 26.43
C ASP A 5 -24.87 10.23 26.09
N LYS A 6 -24.39 10.96 27.11
CA LYS A 6 -23.39 12.02 26.94
C LYS A 6 -22.07 11.45 26.41
N ALA A 7 -21.60 10.34 26.97
CA ALA A 7 -20.40 9.66 26.50
C ALA A 7 -20.55 9.19 25.04
N LYS A 8 -21.70 8.60 24.67
CA LYS A 8 -22.00 8.20 23.28
C LYS A 8 -22.00 9.38 22.32
N ALA A 9 -22.62 10.51 22.72
CA ALA A 9 -22.66 11.71 21.90
C ALA A 9 -21.25 12.28 21.67
N ARG A 10 -20.41 12.31 22.73
CA ARG A 10 -19.01 12.75 22.61
C ARG A 10 -18.15 11.80 21.79
N LEU A 11 -18.30 10.48 21.96
CA LEU A 11 -17.64 9.50 21.11
C LEU A 11 -17.98 9.76 19.64
N ARG A 12 -19.26 9.98 19.32
CA ARG A 12 -19.68 10.27 17.95
C ARG A 12 -19.13 11.60 17.43
N LEU A 13 -19.07 12.63 18.27
CA LEU A 13 -18.45 13.91 17.90
C LEU A 13 -16.96 13.74 17.65
N ALA A 14 -16.23 13.03 18.51
CA ALA A 14 -14.82 12.73 18.34
C ALA A 14 -14.58 11.93 17.05
N GLN A 15 -15.43 10.93 16.75
CA GLN A 15 -15.38 10.21 15.48
C GLN A 15 -15.54 11.14 14.28
N ILE A 16 -16.52 12.05 14.30
CA ILE A 16 -16.73 13.03 13.23
C ILE A 16 -15.53 13.98 13.12
N LEU A 17 -15.00 14.48 14.25
CA LEU A 17 -13.83 15.36 14.25
C LEU A 17 -12.60 14.64 13.70
N PHE A 18 -12.38 13.40 14.09
CA PHE A 18 -11.28 12.58 13.58
C PHE A 18 -11.45 12.30 12.08
N GLU A 19 -12.63 11.86 11.66
CA GLU A 19 -12.86 11.42 10.29
C GLU A 19 -12.95 12.59 9.31
N GLU A 20 -13.59 13.71 9.68
CA GLU A 20 -13.94 14.81 8.78
C GLU A 20 -13.04 16.04 8.93
N THR A 21 -12.21 16.13 9.97
CA THR A 21 -11.41 17.34 10.24
C THR A 21 -9.93 17.02 10.48
N GLU A 22 -9.06 17.97 10.16
CA GLU A 22 -7.61 17.86 10.46
C GLU A 22 -7.28 18.27 11.91
N SER A 23 -8.30 18.51 12.74
CA SER A 23 -8.15 19.06 14.09
C SER A 23 -7.96 17.95 15.14
N VAL A 24 -6.80 17.31 15.10
CA VAL A 24 -6.41 16.23 16.04
C VAL A 24 -6.58 16.65 17.50
N GLU A 25 -6.15 17.86 17.86
CA GLU A 25 -6.23 18.37 19.25
C GLU A 25 -7.67 18.42 19.77
N ARG A 26 -8.62 18.95 18.97
CA ARG A 26 -10.04 19.00 19.37
C ARG A 26 -10.66 17.61 19.49
N CYS A 27 -10.26 16.69 18.62
CA CYS A 27 -10.71 15.30 18.72
C CYS A 27 -10.20 14.68 20.03
N GLU A 28 -8.92 14.88 20.36
CA GLU A 28 -8.31 14.38 21.58
C GLU A 28 -8.99 14.94 22.84
N ASP A 29 -9.30 16.24 22.86
CA ASP A 29 -10.03 16.89 23.95
C ASP A 29 -11.41 16.27 24.20
N GLU A 30 -12.21 16.10 23.14
CA GLU A 30 -13.55 15.49 23.26
C GLU A 30 -13.48 14.01 23.64
N LEU A 31 -12.45 13.30 23.17
CA LEU A 31 -12.19 11.91 23.52
C LEU A 31 -11.83 11.76 25.00
N ASN A 32 -10.90 12.57 25.50
CA ASN A 32 -10.48 12.56 26.90
C ASN A 32 -11.66 12.88 27.83
N ARG A 33 -12.50 13.86 27.47
CA ARG A 33 -13.73 14.18 28.21
C ARG A 33 -14.73 13.02 28.20
N ALA A 34 -14.83 12.27 27.10
CA ALA A 34 -15.68 11.09 27.02
C ALA A 34 -15.16 9.96 27.91
N ILE A 35 -13.85 9.69 27.89
CA ILE A 35 -13.19 8.68 28.74
C ILE A 35 -13.44 8.98 30.21
N THR A 36 -13.17 10.20 30.68
CA THR A 36 -13.43 10.59 32.08
C THR A 36 -14.90 10.45 32.47
N THR A 37 -15.83 10.61 31.52
CA THR A 37 -17.27 10.43 31.77
C THR A 37 -17.63 8.95 31.90
N VAL A 38 -17.01 8.08 31.10
CA VAL A 38 -17.25 6.63 31.11
C VAL A 38 -16.61 5.96 32.32
N ASP A 39 -15.41 6.40 32.73
CA ASP A 39 -14.71 5.87 33.92
C ASP A 39 -15.54 6.03 35.21
N ALA A 40 -16.42 7.04 35.25
CA ALA A 40 -17.34 7.26 36.38
C ALA A 40 -18.56 6.32 36.38
N ILE A 41 -18.77 5.51 35.35
CA ILE A 41 -19.94 4.65 35.17
C ILE A 41 -19.52 3.18 35.32
N GLN A 42 -20.20 2.44 36.19
CA GLN A 42 -20.02 1.00 36.31
C GLN A 42 -20.99 0.23 35.40
N GLY A 43 -20.54 -0.92 34.88
CA GLY A 43 -21.38 -1.88 34.15
C GLY A 43 -20.86 -2.24 32.75
N SER A 44 -21.41 -3.33 32.19
CA SER A 44 -20.95 -3.88 30.90
C SER A 44 -21.14 -2.91 29.72
N MET A 45 -22.21 -2.12 29.70
CA MET A 45 -22.44 -1.14 28.63
C MET A 45 -21.47 0.05 28.68
N ALA A 46 -20.95 0.39 29.86
CA ALA A 46 -19.94 1.44 29.99
C ALA A 46 -18.60 0.95 29.41
N LEU A 47 -18.23 -0.30 29.70
CA LEU A 47 -17.02 -0.93 29.17
C LEU A 47 -16.99 -0.98 27.64
N ASP A 48 -18.11 -1.34 26.99
CA ASP A 48 -18.17 -1.37 25.51
C ASP A 48 -17.85 0.01 24.89
N ILE A 49 -18.36 1.08 25.50
CA ILE A 49 -18.04 2.45 25.06
C ILE A 49 -16.59 2.80 25.39
N GLN A 50 -16.08 2.39 26.54
CA GLN A 50 -14.70 2.62 26.96
C GLN A 50 -13.71 1.99 25.99
N LEU A 51 -13.93 0.73 25.59
CA LEU A 51 -13.11 0.05 24.61
C LEU A 51 -13.15 0.75 23.24
N ARG A 52 -14.33 1.24 22.81
CA ARG A 52 -14.46 2.04 21.59
C ARG A 52 -13.74 3.40 21.66
N LEU A 53 -13.72 4.02 22.84
CA LEU A 53 -12.96 5.24 23.07
C LEU A 53 -11.46 4.98 22.99
N TYR A 54 -10.97 3.89 23.60
CA TYR A 54 -9.56 3.50 23.47
C TYR A 54 -9.17 3.14 22.05
N ASP A 55 -10.02 2.43 21.30
CA ASP A 55 -9.77 2.15 19.87
C ASP A 55 -9.58 3.45 19.08
N LEU A 56 -10.49 4.42 19.24
CA LEU A 56 -10.35 5.72 18.58
C LEU A 56 -9.10 6.48 19.05
N GLN A 57 -8.75 6.39 20.34
CA GLN A 57 -7.53 7.01 20.88
C GLN A 57 -6.25 6.40 20.25
N ILE A 58 -6.22 5.07 20.12
CA ILE A 58 -5.11 4.34 19.50
C ILE A 58 -4.98 4.78 18.04
N GLN A 59 -6.09 4.87 17.30
CA GLN A 59 -6.09 5.34 15.91
C GLN A 59 -5.56 6.78 15.79
N LEU A 60 -5.97 7.67 16.69
CA LEU A 60 -5.49 9.06 16.76
C LEU A 60 -3.99 9.13 17.03
N PHE A 61 -3.47 8.34 17.97
CA PHE A 61 -2.05 8.28 18.27
C PHE A 61 -1.23 7.68 17.13
N ILE A 62 -1.75 6.69 16.41
CA ILE A 62 -1.09 6.12 15.23
C ILE A 62 -0.97 7.18 14.13
N GLU A 63 -2.05 7.89 13.81
CA GLU A 63 -2.02 8.96 12.80
C GLU A 63 -1.09 10.11 13.20
N SER A 64 -1.04 10.43 14.50
CA SER A 64 -0.14 11.44 15.06
C SER A 64 1.31 10.95 15.24
N LYS A 65 1.63 9.72 14.80
CA LYS A 65 2.94 9.07 14.96
C LYS A 65 3.42 8.93 16.42
N GLN A 66 2.51 8.95 17.38
CA GLN A 66 2.76 8.78 18.81
C GLN A 66 2.68 7.28 19.20
N PHE A 67 3.48 6.43 18.55
CA PHE A 67 3.38 4.97 18.66
C PHE A 67 3.56 4.43 20.08
N ARG A 68 4.35 5.10 20.92
CA ARG A 68 4.54 4.70 22.32
C ARG A 68 3.25 4.84 23.12
N LEU A 69 2.50 5.92 22.90
CA LEU A 69 1.22 6.15 23.56
C LEU A 69 0.17 5.17 23.05
N ALA A 70 0.08 4.99 21.73
CA ALA A 70 -0.79 3.97 21.12
C ALA A 70 -0.58 2.57 21.72
N LYS A 71 0.68 2.15 21.87
CA LYS A 71 1.04 0.86 22.48
C LYS A 71 0.62 0.76 23.95
N ASN A 72 0.78 1.84 24.72
CA ASN A 72 0.39 1.84 26.13
C ASN A 72 -1.14 1.78 26.28
N THR A 73 -1.88 2.58 25.51
CA THR A 73 -3.34 2.55 25.50
C THR A 73 -3.88 1.18 25.08
N LEU A 74 -3.28 0.55 24.06
CA LEU A 74 -3.65 -0.80 23.65
C LEU A 74 -3.49 -1.83 24.78
N LYS A 75 -2.42 -1.73 25.58
CA LYS A 75 -2.23 -2.63 26.73
C LYS A 75 -3.31 -2.45 27.79
N ILE A 76 -3.73 -1.22 28.04
CA ILE A 76 -4.81 -0.90 28.98
C ILE A 76 -6.13 -1.50 28.46
N ALA A 77 -6.48 -1.23 27.19
CA ALA A 77 -7.68 -1.77 26.57
C ALA A 77 -7.72 -3.30 26.57
N LEU A 78 -6.58 -3.96 26.33
CA LEU A 78 -6.47 -5.43 26.40
C LEU A 78 -6.68 -5.96 27.83
N ALA A 79 -6.12 -5.31 28.85
CA ALA A 79 -6.29 -5.71 30.24
C ALA A 79 -7.76 -5.58 30.69
N GLU A 80 -8.45 -4.54 30.23
CA GLU A 80 -9.87 -4.34 30.51
C GLU A 80 -10.75 -5.35 29.75
N ALA A 81 -10.47 -5.59 28.47
CA ALA A 81 -11.22 -6.53 27.63
C ALA A 81 -11.08 -7.99 28.07
N ALA A 82 -9.92 -8.39 28.62
CA ALA A 82 -9.67 -9.75 29.10
C ALA A 82 -10.63 -10.21 30.22
N ASN A 83 -11.28 -9.26 30.91
CA ASN A 83 -12.25 -9.55 31.96
C ASN A 83 -13.65 -9.88 31.43
N GLN A 84 -13.86 -9.91 30.10
CA GLN A 84 -15.14 -10.25 29.49
C GLN A 84 -15.01 -11.29 28.36
N PRO A 85 -16.06 -12.11 28.13
CA PRO A 85 -16.14 -12.97 26.95
C PRO A 85 -16.20 -12.08 25.70
N SER A 86 -15.05 -11.85 25.09
CA SER A 86 -14.91 -10.95 23.95
C SER A 86 -15.30 -11.64 22.64
N PHE A 87 -16.14 -10.99 21.85
CA PHE A 87 -16.30 -11.28 20.43
C PHE A 87 -15.25 -10.48 19.64
N ILE A 88 -14.41 -11.14 18.87
CA ILE A 88 -13.49 -10.45 17.96
C ILE A 88 -14.31 -10.00 16.75
N SER A 89 -14.64 -8.71 16.68
CA SER A 89 -15.20 -8.12 15.46
C SER A 89 -14.06 -7.72 14.54
N ILE A 90 -13.77 -8.54 13.53
CA ILE A 90 -12.83 -8.18 12.46
C ILE A 90 -13.62 -7.44 11.40
N LYS A 91 -13.42 -6.11 11.31
CA LYS A 91 -13.90 -5.35 10.16
C LYS A 91 -13.05 -5.74 8.96
N TRP A 92 -13.54 -6.72 8.21
CA TRP A 92 -12.93 -7.15 6.98
C TRP A 92 -13.04 -6.07 5.88
N MET A 93 -12.30 -6.29 4.80
CA MET A 93 -12.41 -5.51 3.57
C MET A 93 -13.84 -5.53 3.02
N SER A 94 -14.25 -4.46 2.32
CA SER A 94 -15.53 -4.44 1.62
C SER A 94 -15.56 -5.51 0.51
N PHE A 95 -16.76 -5.89 0.07
CA PHE A 95 -16.89 -6.84 -1.04
C PHE A 95 -16.11 -6.41 -2.29
N SER A 96 -16.13 -5.11 -2.62
CA SER A 96 -15.40 -4.56 -3.75
C SER A 96 -13.87 -4.64 -3.55
N GLN A 97 -13.38 -4.34 -2.35
CA GLN A 97 -11.96 -4.48 -2.02
C GLN A 97 -11.49 -5.95 -2.12
N VAL A 98 -12.29 -6.90 -1.61
CA VAL A 98 -11.99 -8.33 -1.77
C VAL A 98 -11.94 -8.72 -3.24
N TYR A 99 -12.91 -8.25 -4.04
CA TYR A 99 -12.98 -8.54 -5.47
C TYR A 99 -11.76 -8.01 -6.23
N CYS A 100 -11.34 -6.77 -5.97
CA CYS A 100 -10.12 -6.20 -6.56
C CYS A 100 -8.87 -7.00 -6.18
N LEU A 101 -8.76 -7.43 -4.92
CA LEU A 101 -7.65 -8.25 -4.46
C LEU A 101 -7.63 -9.63 -5.14
N THR A 102 -8.81 -10.24 -5.33
CA THR A 102 -8.93 -11.50 -6.07
C THR A 102 -8.41 -11.37 -7.50
N TYR A 103 -8.69 -10.27 -8.19
CA TYR A 103 -8.12 -10.04 -9.53
C TYR A 103 -6.59 -9.93 -9.51
N LEU A 104 -6.03 -9.16 -8.58
CA LEU A 104 -4.58 -9.04 -8.45
C LEU A 104 -3.94 -10.43 -8.22
N LEU A 105 -4.42 -11.15 -7.20
CA LEU A 105 -3.86 -12.46 -6.85
C LEU A 105 -4.03 -13.48 -7.98
N SER A 106 -5.19 -13.51 -8.64
CA SER A 106 -5.42 -14.38 -9.79
C SER A 106 -4.48 -14.05 -10.95
N GLY A 107 -4.23 -12.76 -11.18
CA GLY A 107 -3.27 -12.28 -12.17
C GLY A 107 -1.83 -12.72 -11.86
N ILE A 108 -1.38 -12.52 -10.62
CA ILE A 108 -0.03 -12.92 -10.17
C ILE A 108 0.15 -14.44 -10.25
N CYS A 109 -0.78 -15.22 -9.71
CA CYS A 109 -0.69 -16.68 -9.73
C CYS A 109 -0.68 -17.26 -11.15
N SER A 110 -1.38 -16.62 -12.09
CA SER A 110 -1.41 -17.04 -13.50
C SER A 110 -0.21 -16.50 -14.31
N LYS A 111 0.62 -15.61 -13.75
CA LYS A 111 1.69 -14.91 -14.50
C LYS A 111 2.80 -15.84 -14.99
N ALA A 112 3.16 -16.84 -14.18
CA ALA A 112 4.19 -17.81 -14.52
C ALA A 112 3.68 -18.92 -15.46
N ASP A 113 2.36 -19.03 -15.63
CA ASP A 113 1.75 -20.06 -16.46
C ASP A 113 1.78 -19.65 -17.94
N MET A 114 2.86 -20.06 -18.61
CA MET A 114 3.05 -19.84 -20.05
C MET A 114 2.09 -20.67 -20.92
N THR A 115 1.31 -21.60 -20.35
CA THR A 115 0.31 -22.36 -21.10
C THR A 115 -0.96 -21.55 -21.35
N GLN A 116 -1.25 -20.57 -20.47
CA GLN A 116 -2.41 -19.69 -20.57
C GLN A 116 -2.03 -18.21 -20.34
N PRO A 117 -1.11 -17.64 -21.14
CA PRO A 117 -0.56 -16.30 -20.89
C PRO A 117 -1.62 -15.19 -20.94
N MET A 118 -2.73 -15.42 -21.65
CA MET A 118 -3.84 -14.46 -21.73
C MET A 118 -4.63 -14.36 -20.42
N LYS A 119 -4.59 -15.39 -19.54
CA LYS A 119 -5.40 -15.43 -18.32
C LYS A 119 -4.93 -14.41 -17.30
N ALA A 120 -3.62 -14.31 -17.07
CA ALA A 120 -3.03 -13.30 -16.20
C ALA A 120 -3.36 -11.88 -16.68
N GLN A 121 -3.18 -11.64 -17.98
CA GLN A 121 -3.49 -10.37 -18.63
C GLN A 121 -4.97 -9.98 -18.42
N LEU A 122 -5.91 -10.90 -18.68
CA LEU A 122 -7.34 -10.64 -18.52
C LEU A 122 -7.70 -10.27 -17.06
N PHE A 123 -7.21 -11.03 -16.08
CA PHE A 123 -7.47 -10.71 -14.67
C PHE A 123 -6.93 -9.34 -14.26
N LEU A 124 -5.72 -8.99 -14.71
CA LEU A 124 -5.11 -7.70 -14.36
C LEU A 124 -5.82 -6.54 -15.06
N ILE A 125 -6.19 -6.66 -16.33
CA ILE A 125 -6.91 -5.62 -17.07
C ILE A 125 -8.30 -5.39 -16.46
N GLU A 126 -9.05 -6.45 -16.18
CA GLU A 126 -10.36 -6.30 -15.53
C GLU A 126 -10.21 -5.75 -14.11
N GLY A 127 -9.23 -6.23 -13.34
CA GLY A 127 -8.91 -5.69 -12.02
C GLY A 127 -8.62 -4.19 -12.05
N ILE A 128 -7.81 -3.72 -13.00
CA ILE A 128 -7.50 -2.30 -13.21
C ILE A 128 -8.78 -1.49 -13.47
N LYS A 129 -9.69 -1.97 -14.32
CA LYS A 129 -10.97 -1.29 -14.59
C LYS A 129 -11.84 -1.19 -13.34
N VAL A 130 -11.87 -2.23 -12.50
CA VAL A 130 -12.63 -2.19 -11.25
C VAL A 130 -12.00 -1.20 -10.28
N VAL A 131 -10.67 -1.25 -10.09
CA VAL A 131 -9.95 -0.34 -9.21
C VAL A 131 -10.12 1.12 -9.64
N ASP A 132 -10.04 1.40 -10.95
CA ASP A 132 -10.23 2.75 -11.51
C ASP A 132 -11.62 3.32 -11.21
N ARG A 133 -12.65 2.48 -11.37
CA ARG A 133 -14.04 2.84 -11.03
C ARG A 133 -14.20 3.13 -9.55
N GLU A 134 -13.70 2.24 -8.69
CA GLU A 134 -13.80 2.39 -7.24
C GLU A 134 -12.99 3.58 -6.71
N PHE A 135 -11.84 3.84 -7.31
CA PHE A 135 -11.03 5.01 -7.00
C PHE A 135 -11.78 6.30 -7.34
N SER A 136 -12.38 6.37 -8.53
CA SER A 136 -13.13 7.55 -9.00
C SER A 136 -14.38 7.85 -8.18
N VAL A 137 -15.12 6.82 -7.74
CA VAL A 137 -16.31 6.99 -6.88
C VAL A 137 -15.92 7.65 -5.55
N ASN A 138 -14.73 7.34 -5.03
CA ASN A 138 -14.24 7.90 -3.77
C ASN A 138 -13.71 9.34 -3.90
N ASP A 139 -13.42 9.82 -5.11
CA ASP A 139 -12.84 11.16 -5.34
C ASP A 139 -13.86 12.30 -5.15
N HIS A 140 -15.16 11.98 -5.19
CA HIS A 140 -16.24 12.94 -4.97
C HIS A 140 -16.78 12.96 -3.53
N ALA A 141 -16.34 12.03 -2.67
CA ALA A 141 -16.70 12.02 -1.27
C ALA A 141 -15.87 13.08 -0.50
N SER A 142 -16.46 13.68 0.54
CA SER A 142 -15.75 14.61 1.43
C SER A 142 -14.40 14.04 1.87
N ALA A 143 -13.39 14.91 2.05
CA ALA A 143 -11.98 14.58 2.26
C ALA A 143 -11.68 13.91 3.62
N THR A 144 -12.43 12.86 3.95
CA THR A 144 -12.33 12.14 5.21
C THR A 144 -11.06 11.32 5.28
N ILE A 145 -10.58 11.05 6.50
CA ILE A 145 -9.45 10.12 6.72
C ILE A 145 -9.72 8.75 6.11
N ASN A 146 -10.96 8.26 6.20
CA ASN A 146 -11.35 6.97 5.62
C ASN A 146 -11.29 6.98 4.09
N VAL A 147 -11.74 8.05 3.44
CA VAL A 147 -11.62 8.22 1.99
C VAL A 147 -10.15 8.28 1.58
N ARG A 148 -9.31 9.06 2.27
CA ARG A 148 -7.86 9.14 2.00
C ARG A 148 -7.17 7.79 2.17
N ARG A 149 -7.50 7.03 3.22
CA ARG A 149 -6.98 5.67 3.45
C ARG A 149 -7.41 4.71 2.34
N ASN A 150 -8.69 4.74 1.94
CA ASN A 150 -9.20 3.92 0.84
C ASN A 150 -8.55 4.28 -0.49
N GLN A 151 -8.45 5.57 -0.81
CA GLN A 151 -7.76 6.05 -2.02
C GLN A 151 -6.31 5.58 -2.04
N ARG A 152 -5.57 5.72 -0.93
CA ARG A 152 -4.21 5.21 -0.83
C ARG A 152 -4.13 3.70 -1.06
N TRP A 153 -5.07 2.93 -0.49
CA TRP A 153 -5.14 1.48 -0.70
C TRP A 153 -5.39 1.12 -2.17
N PHE A 154 -6.38 1.73 -2.81
CA PHE A 154 -6.67 1.51 -4.23
C PHE A 154 -5.51 1.97 -5.12
N SER A 155 -4.82 3.05 -4.76
CA SER A 155 -3.65 3.52 -5.50
C SER A 155 -2.53 2.46 -5.46
N LEU A 156 -2.22 1.92 -4.28
CA LEU A 156 -1.23 0.84 -4.14
C LEU A 156 -1.63 -0.37 -4.98
N LEU A 157 -2.90 -0.75 -4.95
CA LEU A 157 -3.42 -1.87 -5.72
C LEU A 157 -3.33 -1.64 -7.23
N MET A 158 -3.70 -0.44 -7.71
CA MET A 158 -3.57 -0.02 -9.11
C MET A 158 -2.12 -0.14 -9.58
N MET A 159 -1.18 0.39 -8.80
CA MET A 159 0.25 0.34 -9.13
C MET A 159 0.76 -1.10 -9.20
N SER A 160 0.41 -1.94 -8.23
CA SER A 160 0.78 -3.36 -8.25
C SER A 160 0.22 -4.10 -9.46
N MET A 161 -1.04 -3.85 -9.83
CA MET A 161 -1.66 -4.45 -11.02
C MET A 161 -0.98 -3.98 -12.31
N LEU A 162 -0.72 -2.68 -12.46
CA LEU A 162 -0.05 -2.12 -13.65
C LEU A 162 1.37 -2.69 -13.82
N LEU A 163 2.14 -2.77 -12.74
CA LEU A 163 3.50 -3.29 -12.79
C LEU A 163 3.52 -4.80 -13.11
N HIS A 164 2.59 -5.58 -12.55
CA HIS A 164 2.45 -6.98 -12.94
C HIS A 164 1.92 -7.17 -14.36
N LEU A 165 1.10 -6.26 -14.86
CA LEU A 165 0.65 -6.29 -16.24
C LEU A 165 1.81 -5.99 -17.21
N ALA A 166 2.69 -5.05 -16.84
CA ALA A 166 3.93 -4.79 -17.57
C ALA A 166 4.83 -6.02 -17.58
N ASP A 167 4.99 -6.74 -16.46
CA ASP A 167 5.70 -8.02 -16.41
C ASP A 167 5.11 -9.03 -17.41
N VAL A 168 3.77 -9.18 -17.45
CA VAL A 168 3.08 -10.08 -18.38
C VAL A 168 3.39 -9.72 -19.83
N PHE A 169 3.35 -8.43 -20.18
CA PHE A 169 3.68 -7.99 -21.53
C PHE A 169 5.16 -8.18 -21.88
N LEU A 170 6.07 -8.00 -20.91
CA LEU A 170 7.49 -8.30 -21.08
C LEU A 170 7.73 -9.78 -21.38
N LEU A 171 7.06 -10.68 -20.65
CA LEU A 171 7.15 -12.13 -20.86
C LEU A 171 6.63 -12.55 -22.25
N LYS A 172 5.69 -11.78 -22.81
CA LYS A 172 5.13 -11.97 -24.16
C LYS A 172 5.88 -11.20 -25.24
N LEU A 173 6.93 -10.45 -24.89
CA LEU A 173 7.70 -9.57 -25.77
C LEU A 173 6.85 -8.49 -26.48
N GLU A 174 5.72 -8.10 -25.89
CA GLU A 174 4.82 -7.07 -26.42
C GLU A 174 5.29 -5.66 -26.01
N LEU A 175 6.43 -5.20 -26.54
CA LEU A 175 7.13 -4.00 -26.04
C LEU A 175 6.27 -2.72 -26.07
N ILE A 176 5.41 -2.54 -27.07
CA ILE A 176 4.50 -1.37 -27.15
C ILE A 176 3.55 -1.38 -25.96
N SER A 177 2.92 -2.52 -25.66
CA SER A 177 2.02 -2.69 -24.52
C SER A 177 2.73 -2.46 -23.19
N VAL A 178 4.02 -2.85 -23.09
CA VAL A 178 4.85 -2.56 -21.91
C VAL A 178 5.04 -1.06 -21.73
N GLU A 179 5.47 -0.35 -22.78
CA GLU A 179 5.70 1.10 -22.73
C GLU A 179 4.44 1.87 -22.34
N GLU A 180 3.29 1.54 -22.94
CA GLU A 180 2.00 2.15 -22.58
C GLU A 180 1.62 1.89 -21.13
N THR A 181 1.84 0.67 -20.64
CA THR A 181 1.51 0.30 -19.25
C THR A 181 2.43 0.99 -18.25
N LEU A 182 3.73 1.09 -18.55
CA LEU A 182 4.69 1.81 -17.71
C LEU A 182 4.47 3.32 -17.71
N LEU A 183 4.02 3.90 -18.82
CA LEU A 183 3.61 5.30 -18.87
C LEU A 183 2.41 5.54 -17.96
N LYS A 184 1.39 4.67 -18.00
CA LYS A 184 0.23 4.71 -17.09
C LYS A 184 0.67 4.58 -15.63
N ALA A 185 1.54 3.62 -15.31
CA ALA A 185 2.08 3.45 -13.96
C ALA A 185 2.84 4.69 -13.46
N THR A 186 3.66 5.29 -14.34
CA THR A 186 4.39 6.53 -14.03
C THR A 186 3.43 7.69 -13.76
N TYR A 187 2.39 7.86 -14.59
CA TYR A 187 1.36 8.86 -14.38
C TYR A 187 0.65 8.67 -13.03
N TRP A 188 0.12 7.47 -12.77
CA TRP A 188 -0.57 7.13 -11.53
C TRP A 188 0.29 7.36 -10.29
N SER A 189 1.54 6.91 -10.32
CA SER A 189 2.46 7.08 -9.19
C SER A 189 2.70 8.56 -8.85
N LYS A 190 2.69 9.46 -9.84
CA LYS A 190 2.84 10.90 -9.63
C LYS A 190 1.55 11.52 -9.09
N VAL A 191 0.41 11.22 -9.70
CA VAL A 191 -0.90 11.76 -9.29
C VAL A 191 -1.24 11.35 -7.86
N CYS A 192 -0.96 10.11 -7.47
CA CYS A 192 -1.24 9.60 -6.14
C CYS A 192 -0.13 9.85 -5.11
N GLY A 193 0.95 10.57 -5.45
CA GLY A 193 2.06 10.86 -4.53
C GLY A 193 2.85 9.62 -4.09
N MET A 194 2.92 8.58 -4.92
CA MET A 194 3.58 7.30 -4.64
C MET A 194 4.85 7.06 -5.48
N TRP A 195 5.34 8.08 -6.19
CA TRP A 195 6.56 7.97 -7.01
C TRP A 195 7.73 7.40 -6.20
N ASP A 196 7.97 7.90 -4.98
CA ASP A 196 9.09 7.43 -4.16
C ASP A 196 8.99 5.96 -3.75
N VAL A 197 7.76 5.42 -3.68
CA VAL A 197 7.50 4.01 -3.35
C VAL A 197 7.80 3.10 -4.53
N PHE A 198 7.40 3.49 -5.75
CA PHE A 198 7.46 2.61 -6.92
C PHE A 198 8.55 2.93 -7.94
N LYS A 199 9.27 4.05 -7.80
CA LYS A 199 10.26 4.50 -8.81
C LYS A 199 11.35 3.47 -9.11
N TRP A 200 11.80 2.69 -8.12
CA TRP A 200 12.80 1.64 -8.34
C TRP A 200 12.22 0.52 -9.22
N ARG A 201 10.97 0.10 -8.95
CA ARG A 201 10.30 -0.96 -9.70
C ARG A 201 9.97 -0.53 -11.13
N ILE A 202 9.49 0.70 -11.29
CA ILE A 202 9.27 1.32 -12.61
C ILE A 202 10.60 1.37 -13.39
N SER A 203 11.69 1.80 -12.74
CA SER A 203 13.02 1.88 -13.37
C SER A 203 13.52 0.50 -13.80
N LEU A 204 13.32 -0.55 -12.98
CA LEU A 204 13.66 -1.93 -13.34
C LEU A 204 12.92 -2.37 -14.60
N SER A 205 11.60 -2.17 -14.65
CA SER A 205 10.78 -2.56 -15.80
C SER A 205 11.18 -1.81 -17.07
N ILE A 206 11.44 -0.49 -16.98
CA ILE A 206 11.92 0.29 -18.14
C ILE A 206 13.30 -0.23 -18.60
N GLY A 207 14.20 -0.53 -17.67
CA GLY A 207 15.51 -1.13 -17.97
C GLY A 207 15.37 -2.45 -18.74
N MET A 208 14.49 -3.35 -18.28
CA MET A 208 14.16 -4.60 -18.96
C MET A 208 13.59 -4.38 -20.36
N THR A 209 12.67 -3.42 -20.54
CA THR A 209 12.14 -3.05 -21.87
C THR A 209 13.25 -2.58 -22.82
N MET A 210 14.14 -1.70 -22.35
CA MET A 210 15.24 -1.19 -23.15
C MET A 210 16.26 -2.28 -23.50
N HIS A 211 16.53 -3.19 -22.56
CA HIS A 211 17.39 -4.35 -22.77
C HIS A 211 16.82 -5.25 -23.87
N LEU A 212 15.55 -5.64 -23.77
CA LEU A 212 14.87 -6.46 -24.79
C LEU A 212 14.79 -5.75 -26.16
N ALA A 213 14.68 -4.43 -26.18
CA ALA A 213 14.71 -3.63 -27.41
C ALA A 213 16.13 -3.47 -28.01
N GLY A 214 17.17 -4.05 -27.41
CA GLY A 214 18.56 -3.93 -27.85
C GLY A 214 19.22 -2.57 -27.55
N ARG A 215 18.56 -1.71 -26.76
CA ARG A 215 19.05 -0.38 -26.37
C ARG A 215 19.86 -0.46 -25.07
N LEU A 216 20.99 -1.18 -25.14
CA LEU A 216 21.74 -1.62 -23.96
C LEU A 216 22.28 -0.46 -23.10
N GLU A 217 22.78 0.62 -23.69
CA GLU A 217 23.26 1.80 -22.96
C GLU A 217 22.15 2.41 -22.08
N LYS A 218 20.98 2.64 -22.68
CA LYS A 218 19.81 3.14 -21.95
C LYS A 218 19.35 2.15 -20.87
N ALA A 219 19.44 0.84 -21.13
CA ALA A 219 19.09 -0.17 -20.14
C ALA A 219 20.00 -0.05 -18.90
N LEU A 220 21.32 0.13 -19.10
CA LEU A 220 22.28 0.33 -18.02
C LEU A 220 21.96 1.58 -17.19
N ASP A 221 21.59 2.70 -17.82
CA ASP A 221 21.18 3.92 -17.11
C ASP A 221 19.98 3.66 -16.18
N TRP A 222 18.96 2.96 -16.68
CA TRP A 222 17.75 2.63 -15.92
C TRP A 222 18.01 1.61 -14.80
N TYR A 223 18.86 0.61 -15.03
CA TYR A 223 19.29 -0.28 -13.96
C TYR A 223 20.08 0.48 -12.88
N GLY A 224 20.94 1.42 -13.26
CA GLY A 224 21.62 2.31 -12.31
C GLY A 224 20.63 3.12 -11.44
N LEU A 225 19.59 3.69 -12.05
CA LEU A 225 18.51 4.37 -11.31
C LEU A 225 17.76 3.42 -10.37
N CYS A 226 17.45 2.20 -10.80
CA CYS A 226 16.84 1.19 -9.95
C CYS A 226 17.71 0.90 -8.72
N LEU A 227 19.01 0.65 -8.92
CA LEU A 227 19.95 0.33 -7.83
C LEU A 227 20.03 1.48 -6.81
N ASN A 228 20.23 2.72 -7.28
CA ASN A 228 20.32 3.92 -6.45
C ASN A 228 19.06 4.16 -5.60
N HIS A 229 17.90 3.69 -6.06
CA HIS A 229 16.63 3.85 -5.35
C HIS A 229 16.25 2.64 -4.49
N SER A 230 16.69 1.43 -4.85
CA SER A 230 16.48 0.21 -4.06
C SER A 230 17.28 0.18 -2.75
N GLU A 231 18.41 0.89 -2.68
CA GLU A 231 19.24 0.94 -1.46
C GLU A 231 18.51 1.57 -0.25
N ARG A 232 17.56 2.48 -0.50
CA ARG A 232 16.72 3.05 0.57
C ARG A 232 15.59 2.11 1.00
N ALA A 233 15.28 1.10 0.18
CA ALA A 233 14.25 0.11 0.42
C ALA A 233 14.81 -1.17 1.09
N GLN A 234 16.03 -1.16 1.62
CA GLN A 234 16.70 -2.31 2.27
C GLN A 234 15.95 -2.97 3.44
N GLN A 235 14.81 -2.41 3.87
CA GLN A 235 13.92 -3.03 4.86
C GLN A 235 12.83 -3.90 4.23
N ASP A 236 12.69 -3.92 2.90
CA ASP A 236 11.68 -4.65 2.15
C ASP A 236 12.32 -5.72 1.24
N GLN A 237 11.82 -6.95 1.35
CA GLN A 237 12.27 -8.10 0.57
C GLN A 237 12.12 -7.84 -0.94
N GLU A 238 11.06 -7.14 -1.34
CA GLU A 238 10.79 -6.86 -2.77
C GLU A 238 11.87 -5.95 -3.38
N GLY A 239 12.36 -4.98 -2.59
CA GLY A 239 13.45 -4.10 -3.01
C GLY A 239 14.78 -4.85 -3.19
N PHE A 240 15.03 -5.86 -2.35
CA PHE A 240 16.21 -6.72 -2.47
C PHE A 240 16.17 -7.59 -3.73
N ASP A 241 15.02 -8.21 -4.01
CA ASP A 241 14.83 -9.05 -5.20
C ASP A 241 14.97 -8.21 -6.48
N ALA A 242 14.44 -6.98 -6.48
CA ALA A 242 14.59 -6.06 -7.59
C ALA A 242 16.02 -5.57 -7.80
N LYS A 243 16.76 -5.27 -6.73
CA LYS A 243 18.20 -4.97 -6.79
C LYS A 243 18.95 -6.12 -7.44
N THR A 244 18.67 -7.34 -6.99
CA THR A 244 19.28 -8.57 -7.51
C THR A 244 19.00 -8.73 -9.01
N LEU A 245 17.75 -8.53 -9.44
CA LEU A 245 17.39 -8.58 -10.86
C LEU A 245 18.09 -7.51 -11.68
N ALA A 246 18.20 -6.28 -11.18
CA ALA A 246 18.93 -5.21 -11.86
C ALA A 246 20.42 -5.55 -12.01
N ILE A 247 21.05 -6.09 -10.96
CA ILE A 247 22.46 -6.54 -10.99
C ILE A 247 22.65 -7.64 -12.02
N ILE A 248 21.82 -8.68 -12.01
CA ILE A 248 21.91 -9.81 -12.95
C ILE A 248 21.77 -9.31 -14.39
N ASN A 249 20.78 -8.47 -14.68
CA ASN A 249 20.58 -7.96 -16.03
C ASN A 249 21.75 -7.06 -16.48
N THR A 250 22.29 -6.25 -15.57
CA THR A 250 23.48 -5.42 -15.84
C THR A 250 24.70 -6.30 -16.15
N ALA A 251 24.92 -7.37 -15.37
CA ALA A 251 26.00 -8.31 -15.61
C ALA A 251 25.83 -9.05 -16.94
N LEU A 252 24.61 -9.44 -17.31
CA LEU A 252 24.34 -10.08 -18.61
C LEU A 252 24.71 -9.16 -19.79
N ILE A 253 24.47 -7.84 -19.67
CA ILE A 253 24.91 -6.87 -20.68
C ILE A 253 26.44 -6.83 -20.78
N TYR A 254 27.14 -6.75 -19.65
CA TYR A 254 28.61 -6.71 -19.61
C TYR A 254 29.30 -8.03 -19.95
N CYS A 255 28.58 -9.16 -19.92
CA CYS A 255 29.06 -10.43 -20.45
C CYS A 255 28.86 -10.56 -21.97
N GLY A 256 28.03 -9.70 -22.58
CA GLY A 256 27.75 -9.73 -24.01
C GLY A 256 28.88 -9.13 -24.85
N GLU A 257 29.06 -9.61 -26.08
CA GLU A 257 30.15 -9.21 -26.98
C GLU A 257 30.28 -7.69 -27.17
N ARG A 258 29.15 -6.96 -27.15
CA ARG A 258 29.11 -5.51 -27.42
C ARG A 258 29.61 -4.66 -26.25
N TYR A 259 29.53 -5.15 -25.01
CA TYR A 259 29.90 -4.42 -23.80
C TYR A 259 30.80 -5.24 -22.88
N TYR A 260 31.59 -6.16 -23.45
CA TYR A 260 32.37 -7.12 -22.68
C TYR A 260 33.31 -6.46 -21.66
N ASP A 261 33.00 -6.60 -20.37
CA ASP A 261 33.75 -6.00 -19.25
C ASP A 261 33.59 -6.84 -17.97
N LEU A 262 34.46 -7.86 -17.80
CA LEU A 262 34.43 -8.72 -16.62
C LEU A 262 34.82 -8.00 -15.32
N GLY A 263 35.54 -6.88 -15.40
CA GLY A 263 35.89 -6.08 -14.22
C GLY A 263 34.63 -5.54 -13.57
N LYS A 264 33.75 -4.94 -14.37
CA LYS A 264 32.45 -4.45 -13.89
C LYS A 264 31.53 -5.56 -13.38
N VAL A 265 31.59 -6.75 -13.97
CA VAL A 265 30.83 -7.92 -13.45
C VAL A 265 31.33 -8.30 -12.05
N GLY A 266 32.66 -8.30 -11.84
CA GLY A 266 33.26 -8.52 -10.52
C GLY A 266 32.81 -7.47 -9.49
N ASP A 267 32.81 -6.20 -9.88
CA ASP A 267 32.35 -5.10 -9.02
C ASP A 267 30.87 -5.26 -8.64
N LEU A 268 30.03 -5.67 -9.59
CA LEU A 268 28.60 -5.90 -9.36
C LEU A 268 28.33 -7.08 -8.42
N ALA A 269 29.12 -8.15 -8.52
CA ALA A 269 28.98 -9.33 -7.65
C ALA A 269 29.36 -9.04 -6.18
N SER A 270 30.09 -7.96 -5.93
CA SER A 270 30.50 -7.53 -4.58
C SER A 270 29.46 -6.67 -3.84
N ARG A 271 28.37 -6.27 -4.52
CA ARG A 271 27.32 -5.38 -4.00
C ARG A 271 26.07 -6.11 -3.50
#